data_AF-A0A2N1C4R9-F1
#
_entry.id   AF-A0A2N1C4R9-F1
#
_cell.length_a   1.000
_cell.length_b   1.000
_cell.length_c   1.000
_cell.angle_alpha   90.00
_cell.angle_beta   90.00
_cell.angle_gamma   90.00
#
_symmetry.space_group_name_H-M   'P 1'
#
loop_
_entity.id
_entity.type
_entity.pdbx_description
1 polymer ?
#
loop_
_entity_poly.entity_id
_entity_poly.type
_entity_poly.pdbx_seq_one_letter_code
_entity_poly.pdbx_strand_id
1 'polypeptide(L)'
;MDNDDVKMVEAKIELERISELQKYKEEFDKLGSNDWGIKDFLSIIAPLGLLLIANSLFTIEPELFQIMSVIFIASSFVQSIVTAERKKTNRRIDLLLKIIKQDQSKNT
;
A
#
# COMPACT_ATOMS: atom_id res chain seq x y z
N MET A 1 -31.57 6.03 -41.17
CA MET A 1 -30.43 5.77 -40.28
C MET A 1 -30.67 4.37 -39.75
N ASP A 2 -29.82 3.42 -40.15
CA ASP A 2 -30.13 2.00 -40.03
C ASP A 2 -30.01 1.55 -38.57
N ASN A 3 -30.84 0.58 -38.18
CA ASN A 3 -30.91 0.09 -36.80
C ASN A 3 -29.55 -0.51 -36.33
N ASP A 4 -28.72 -0.94 -37.27
CA ASP A 4 -27.37 -1.46 -37.03
C ASP A 4 -26.34 -0.36 -36.73
N ASP A 5 -26.50 0.84 -37.30
CA ASP A 5 -25.61 1.98 -37.03
C ASP A 5 -25.76 2.45 -35.57
N VAL A 6 -27.00 2.44 -35.06
CA VAL A 6 -27.32 2.85 -33.68
C VAL A 6 -26.72 1.85 -32.68
N LYS A 7 -26.87 0.54 -32.93
CA LYS A 7 -26.28 -0.52 -32.10
C LYS A 7 -24.75 -0.48 -32.11
N MET A 8 -24.14 -0.15 -33.25
CA MET A 8 -22.69 -0.03 -33.36
C MET A 8 -22.15 1.16 -32.57
N VAL A 9 -22.88 2.29 -32.54
CA VAL A 9 -22.53 3.47 -31.74
C VAL A 9 -22.68 3.17 -30.24
N GLU A 10 -23.75 2.51 -29.83
CA GLU A 10 -24.00 2.15 -28.44
C GLU A 10 -22.94 1.17 -27.90
N ALA A 11 -22.57 0.16 -28.71
CA ALA A 11 -21.49 -0.77 -28.39
C ALA A 11 -20.12 -0.08 -28.25
N LYS A 12 -19.85 0.96 -29.06
CA LYS A 12 -18.61 1.75 -28.94
C LYS A 12 -18.57 2.56 -27.64
N ILE A 13 -19.70 3.16 -27.26
CA ILE A 13 -19.82 3.92 -26.01
C ILE A 13 -19.64 3.01 -24.79
N GLU A 14 -20.23 1.81 -24.81
CA GLU A 14 -20.02 0.83 -23.73
C GLU A 14 -18.57 0.35 -23.66
N LEU A 15 -17.91 0.09 -24.80
CA LEU A 15 -16.50 -0.29 -24.85
C LEU A 15 -15.59 0.80 -24.28
N GLU A 16 -15.86 2.06 -24.62
CA GLU A 16 -15.11 3.21 -24.12
C GLU A 16 -15.24 3.33 -22.59
N ARG A 17 -16.48 3.16 -22.08
CA ARG A 17 -16.78 3.13 -20.63
C ARG A 17 -16.07 1.99 -19.91
N ILE A 18 -16.03 0.80 -20.52
CA ILE A 18 -15.29 -0.36 -19.97
C ILE A 18 -13.79 -0.09 -19.97
N SER A 19 -13.24 0.56 -21.00
CA SER A 19 -11.81 0.90 -21.05
C SER A 19 -11.42 1.93 -19.99
N GLU A 20 -12.28 2.93 -19.73
CA GLU A 20 -12.06 3.90 -18.66
C GLU A 20 -12.04 3.22 -17.30
N LEU A 21 -13.01 2.33 -17.05
CA LEU A 21 -13.07 1.54 -15.82
C LEU A 21 -11.85 0.61 -15.66
N GLN A 22 -11.36 0.01 -16.76
CA GLN A 22 -10.12 -0.76 -16.74
C GLN A 22 -8.89 0.10 -16.45
N LYS A 23 -8.82 1.33 -16.96
CA LYS A 23 -7.75 2.28 -16.66
C LYS A 23 -7.74 2.67 -15.19
N TYR A 24 -8.92 2.93 -14.59
CA TYR A 24 -9.04 3.16 -13.15
C TYR A 24 -8.61 1.94 -12.34
N LYS A 25 -8.95 0.73 -12.80
CA LYS A 25 -8.49 -0.52 -12.19
C LYS A 25 -6.97 -0.69 -12.28
N GLU A 26 -6.35 -0.39 -13.42
CA GLU A 26 -4.89 -0.46 -13.57
C GLU A 26 -4.16 0.60 -12.73
N GLU A 27 -4.69 1.81 -12.63
CA GLU A 27 -4.18 2.85 -11.73
C GLU A 27 -4.33 2.38 -10.26
N PHE A 28 -5.43 1.67 -9.97
CA PHE A 28 -5.67 0.95 -8.72
C PHE A 28 -4.83 -0.34 -8.57
N ASP A 29 -4.20 -0.88 -9.58
CA ASP A 29 -3.28 -2.01 -9.38
C ASP A 29 -1.85 -1.44 -9.20
N LYS A 30 -1.51 -0.36 -9.92
CA LYS A 30 -0.22 0.35 -9.84
C LYS A 30 0.03 1.11 -8.55
N LEU A 31 -0.97 1.78 -7.96
CA LEU A 31 -0.84 2.41 -6.64
C LEU A 31 -0.55 1.37 -5.52
N GLY A 32 -0.58 0.06 -5.84
CA GLY A 32 -0.30 -1.08 -4.97
C GLY A 32 1.02 -1.75 -5.28
N SER A 33 1.77 -1.28 -6.27
CA SER A 33 3.12 -1.76 -6.50
C SER A 33 3.91 -1.55 -5.22
N ASN A 34 4.49 -2.65 -4.77
CA ASN A 34 5.07 -2.87 -3.46
C ASN A 34 6.21 -1.87 -3.20
N ASP A 35 5.86 -0.67 -2.76
CA ASP A 35 6.84 0.34 -2.30
C ASP A 35 7.31 -0.09 -0.90
N TRP A 36 7.88 -1.31 -0.82
CA TRP A 36 8.62 -1.82 0.32
C TRP A 36 9.96 -1.09 0.25
N GLY A 37 9.95 0.13 0.77
CA GLY A 37 11.04 1.07 0.61
C GLY A 37 12.21 0.72 1.51
N ILE A 38 13.37 1.32 1.22
CA ILE A 38 14.56 1.29 2.09
C ILE A 38 14.20 1.67 3.54
N LYS A 39 13.21 2.57 3.71
CA LYS A 39 12.68 2.97 5.02
C LYS A 39 12.08 1.80 5.80
N ASP A 40 11.27 0.96 5.15
CA ASP A 40 10.61 -0.19 5.80
C ASP A 40 11.66 -1.23 6.24
N PHE A 41 12.66 -1.47 5.37
CA PHE A 41 13.80 -2.33 5.68
C PHE A 41 14.65 -1.79 6.85
N LEU A 42 14.95 -0.49 6.84
CA LEU A 42 15.66 0.19 7.94
C LEU A 42 14.88 0.10 9.25
N SER A 43 13.55 0.25 9.25
CA SER A 43 12.77 0.11 10.49
C SER A 43 12.81 -1.29 11.10
N ILE A 44 13.03 -2.33 10.29
CA ILE A 44 13.17 -3.71 10.77
C ILE A 44 14.58 -3.95 11.34
N ILE A 45 15.62 -3.40 10.68
CA ILE A 45 17.01 -3.72 11.02
C ILE A 45 17.62 -2.75 12.04
N ALA A 46 17.19 -1.49 12.07
CA ALA A 46 17.72 -0.49 12.99
C ALA A 46 17.64 -0.91 14.48
N PRO A 47 16.55 -1.54 14.97
CA PRO A 47 16.49 -2.03 16.34
C PRO A 47 17.55 -3.10 16.64
N LEU A 48 17.82 -4.00 15.69
CA LEU A 48 18.87 -5.02 15.82
C LEU A 48 20.28 -4.40 15.80
N GLY A 49 20.51 -3.43 14.92
CA GLY A 49 21.77 -2.67 14.88
C GLY A 49 22.04 -1.93 16.18
N LEU A 50 21.02 -1.27 16.74
CA LEU A 50 21.11 -0.60 18.04
C LEU A 50 21.38 -1.60 19.18
N LEU A 51 20.75 -2.77 19.16
CA LEU A 51 20.98 -3.81 20.16
C LEU A 51 22.43 -4.34 20.12
N LEU A 52 23.01 -4.50 18.92
CA LEU A 52 24.41 -4.90 18.76
C LEU A 52 25.38 -3.83 19.30
N ILE A 53 25.12 -2.56 19.02
CA ILE A 53 25.90 -1.45 19.56
C ILE A 53 25.79 -1.43 21.09
N ALA A 54 24.57 -1.55 21.63
CA ALA A 54 24.35 -1.59 23.08
C ALA A 54 25.08 -2.78 23.73
N ASN A 55 25.06 -3.95 23.10
CA ASN A 55 25.80 -5.11 23.58
C ASN A 55 27.32 -4.85 23.65
N SER A 56 27.88 -4.14 22.66
CA SER A 56 29.31 -3.79 22.66
C SER A 56 29.70 -2.78 23.75
N LEU A 57 28.78 -1.92 24.18
CA LEU A 57 29.03 -0.88 25.19
C LEU A 57 28.77 -1.35 26.62
N PHE A 58 27.73 -2.18 26.82
CA PHE A 58 27.24 -2.56 28.13
C PHE A 58 27.51 -4.02 28.50
N THR A 59 28.08 -4.83 27.60
CA THR A 59 28.38 -6.25 27.82
C THR A 59 27.15 -7.01 28.33
N ILE A 60 26.07 -6.95 27.53
CA ILE A 60 24.77 -7.51 27.91
C ILE A 60 24.90 -9.03 28.05
N GLU A 61 24.30 -9.58 29.11
CA GLU A 61 24.31 -11.03 29.33
C GLU A 61 23.68 -11.76 28.12
N PRO A 62 24.25 -12.91 27.70
CA PRO A 62 23.80 -13.62 26.51
C PRO A 62 22.32 -14.02 26.55
N GLU A 63 21.81 -14.38 27.73
CA GLU A 63 20.42 -14.77 27.94
C GLU A 63 19.47 -13.58 27.75
N LEU A 64 19.81 -12.43 28.33
CA LEU A 64 19.07 -11.18 28.15
C LEU A 64 19.12 -10.70 26.69
N PHE A 65 20.28 -10.82 26.05
CA PHE A 65 20.46 -10.47 24.64
C PHE A 65 19.57 -11.33 23.71
N GLN A 66 19.48 -12.63 23.96
CA GLN A 66 18.61 -13.53 23.21
C GLN A 66 17.13 -13.17 23.40
N ILE A 67 16.69 -12.96 24.64
CA ILE A 67 15.30 -12.57 24.93
C ILE A 67 14.94 -11.27 24.22
N MET A 68 15.79 -10.25 24.31
CA MET A 68 15.58 -8.98 23.61
C MET A 68 15.54 -9.16 22.09
N SER A 69 16.44 -9.96 21.52
CA SER A 69 16.45 -10.24 20.08
C SER A 69 15.15 -10.89 19.60
N VAL A 70 14.62 -11.87 20.34
CA VAL A 70 13.34 -12.52 20.02
C VAL A 70 12.18 -11.53 20.09
N ILE A 71 12.15 -10.68 21.12
CA ILE A 71 11.12 -9.63 21.27
C ILE A 71 11.16 -8.64 20.10
N PHE A 72 12.36 -8.21 19.69
CA PHE A 72 12.51 -7.29 18.57
C PHE A 72 12.03 -7.91 17.26
N ILE A 73 12.42 -9.15 16.97
CA ILE A 73 11.97 -9.86 15.76
C ILE A 73 10.44 -9.99 15.75
N ALA A 74 9.83 -10.47 16.84
CA ALA A 74 8.39 -10.62 16.95
C ALA A 74 7.65 -9.29 16.75
N SER A 75 8.18 -8.21 17.36
CA SER A 75 7.61 -6.86 17.22
C SER A 75 7.71 -6.33 15.79
N SER A 76 8.83 -6.57 15.11
CA SER A 76 9.02 -6.16 13.71
C SER A 76 8.06 -6.88 12.75
N PHE A 77 7.74 -8.15 13.00
CA PHE A 77 6.71 -8.86 12.23
C PHE A 77 5.33 -8.22 12.40
N VAL A 78 4.92 -7.94 13.63
CA VAL A 78 3.63 -7.28 13.92
C VAL A 78 3.58 -5.89 13.26
N GLN A 79 4.64 -5.10 13.39
CA GLN A 79 4.74 -3.78 12.75
C GLN A 79 4.66 -3.87 11.22
N SER A 80 5.27 -4.88 10.61
CA SER A 80 5.22 -5.07 9.16
C SER A 80 3.79 -5.35 8.67
N ILE A 81 3.07 -6.23 9.37
CA ILE A 81 1.67 -6.55 9.05
C ILE A 81 0.78 -5.30 9.20
N VAL A 82 0.91 -4.59 10.34
CA VAL A 82 0.12 -3.38 10.60
C VAL A 82 0.41 -2.29 9.57
N THR A 83 1.67 -2.13 9.15
CA THR A 83 2.06 -1.13 8.15
C THR A 83 1.48 -1.47 6.78
N ALA A 84 1.50 -2.75 6.39
CA ALA A 84 0.89 -3.21 5.15
C ALA A 84 -0.63 -2.96 5.13
N GLU A 85 -1.33 -3.24 6.23
CA GLU A 85 -2.77 -2.98 6.35
C GLU A 85 -3.09 -1.48 6.38
N ARG A 86 -2.30 -0.67 7.08
CA ARG A 86 -2.45 0.80 7.09
C ARG A 86 -2.28 1.39 5.70
N LYS A 87 -1.27 0.95 4.95
CA LYS A 87 -1.04 1.40 3.57
C LYS A 87 -2.23 1.07 2.67
N LYS A 88 -2.77 -0.14 2.78
CA LYS A 88 -3.98 -0.57 2.06
C LYS A 88 -5.20 0.27 2.43
N THR A 89 -5.36 0.61 3.70
CA THR A 89 -6.51 1.39 4.22
C THR A 89 -6.43 2.85 3.81
N ASN A 90 -5.29 3.53 4.04
CA ASN A 90 -5.10 4.93 3.64
C ASN A 90 -5.32 5.14 2.15
N ARG A 91 -4.93 4.15 1.34
CA ARG A 91 -5.14 4.16 -0.09
C ARG A 91 -6.61 4.06 -0.49
N ARG A 92 -7.40 3.23 0.19
CA ARG A 92 -8.86 3.18 -0.02
C ARG A 92 -9.51 4.52 0.30
N ILE A 93 -9.06 5.18 1.38
CA ILE A 93 -9.55 6.50 1.79
C ILE A 93 -9.20 7.56 0.74
N ASP A 94 -7.97 7.58 0.23
CA ASP A 94 -7.54 8.53 -0.80
C ASP A 94 -8.34 8.42 -2.09
N LEU A 95 -8.67 7.20 -2.50
CA LEU A 95 -9.51 6.95 -3.67
C LEU A 95 -10.96 7.38 -3.48
N LEU A 96 -11.55 7.10 -2.30
CA LEU A 96 -12.88 7.62 -1.96
C LEU A 96 -12.90 9.14 -2.03
N LEU A 97 -11.86 9.80 -1.52
CA LEU A 97 -11.71 11.25 -1.60
C LEU A 97 -11.61 11.75 -3.05
N LYS A 98 -10.85 11.06 -3.91
CA LYS A 98 -10.69 11.40 -5.34
C LYS A 98 -12.02 11.29 -6.09
N ILE A 99 -12.79 10.23 -5.85
CA ILE A 99 -14.13 10.03 -6.45
C ILE A 99 -15.09 11.14 -6.03
N ILE A 100 -15.16 11.45 -4.72
CA ILE A 100 -16.05 12.50 -4.20
C ILE A 100 -15.71 13.86 -4.82
N LYS A 101 -14.43 14.20 -4.93
CA LYS A 101 -14.00 15.46 -5.57
C LYS A 101 -14.38 15.52 -7.05
N GLN A 102 -14.25 14.42 -7.76
CA GLN A 102 -14.61 14.34 -9.17
C GLN A 102 -16.12 14.52 -9.38
N ASP A 103 -16.95 13.91 -8.53
CA ASP A 103 -18.41 14.09 -8.57
C ASP A 103 -18.83 15.53 -8.23
N GLN A 104 -18.18 16.16 -7.24
CA GLN A 104 -18.45 17.57 -6.92
C GLN A 104 -18.05 18.52 -8.07
N SER A 105 -16.92 18.27 -8.72
CA SER A 105 -16.46 19.05 -9.88
C SER A 105 -17.32 18.87 -11.12
N LYS A 106 -18.06 17.76 -11.24
CA LYS A 106 -18.92 17.47 -12.40
C LYS A 106 -20.34 18.02 -12.22
N ASN A 107 -20.74 18.30 -10.98
CA ASN A 107 -22.04 18.87 -10.60
C ASN A 107 -21.99 20.39 -10.31
N THR A 108 -20.84 21.05 -10.55
CA THR A 108 -20.68 22.50 -10.55
C THR A 108 -20.37 22.97 -11.96
#